data_AF-A0AAV0BM59-F1
#
_entry.id   AF-A0AAV0BM59-F1
#
_cell.length_a   1.000
_cell.length_b   1.000
_cell.length_c   1.000
_cell.angle_alpha   90.00
_cell.angle_beta   90.00
_cell.angle_gamma   90.00
#
_symmetry.space_group_name_H-M   'P 1'
#
loop_
_entity.id
_entity.type
_entity.pdbx_description
1 polymer ?
#
loop_
_entity_poly.entity_id
_entity_poly.type
_entity_poly.pdbx_seq_one_letter_code
_entity_poly.pdbx_strand_id
1 'polypeptide(L)'
;MEMYQPSAIVLHCGGNSLSGDQLGSFNVSMIGHASCVKFIRLFGLPLLMLGGKGFTIRNVSRTWAYDTGSAASQELCTGLHQSLLFSDFLICFVFCFFSCNIFL
;
A
#
# COMPACT_ATOMS: atom_id res chain seq x y z
N MET A 1 20.08 0.24 -0.32
CA MET A 1 20.39 1.19 -1.42
C MET A 1 21.87 1.32 -1.70
N GLU A 2 22.74 1.30 -0.69
CA GLU A 2 24.19 1.58 -0.82
C GLU A 2 24.93 0.70 -1.84
N MET A 3 24.67 -0.62 -1.84
CA MET A 3 25.36 -1.55 -2.74
C MET A 3 24.73 -1.62 -4.14
N TYR A 4 23.41 -1.83 -4.21
CA TYR A 4 22.72 -2.08 -5.48
C TYR A 4 22.41 -0.80 -6.27
N GLN A 5 22.27 0.35 -5.59
CA GLN A 5 22.01 1.68 -6.18
C GLN A 5 20.99 1.68 -7.33
N PRO A 6 19.74 1.20 -7.10
CA PRO A 6 18.76 1.14 -8.16
C PRO A 6 18.30 2.53 -8.58
N SER A 7 17.90 2.66 -9.83
CA SER A 7 17.29 3.87 -10.39
C SER A 7 15.76 3.93 -10.22
N ALA A 8 15.11 2.81 -9.87
CA ALA A 8 13.68 2.71 -9.63
C ALA A 8 13.37 1.55 -8.66
N ILE A 9 12.23 1.62 -7.98
CA ILE A 9 11.77 0.62 -7.01
C ILE A 9 10.38 0.14 -7.39
N VAL A 10 10.18 -1.18 -7.38
CA VAL A 10 8.85 -1.80 -7.43
C VAL A 10 8.58 -2.45 -6.08
N LEU A 11 7.55 -2.00 -5.38
CA LEU A 11 7.16 -2.49 -4.06
C LEU A 11 5.85 -3.28 -4.15
N HIS A 12 5.90 -4.57 -3.86
CA HIS A 12 4.73 -5.45 -3.84
C HIS A 12 4.10 -5.50 -2.44
N CYS A 13 2.94 -4.86 -2.29
CA CYS A 13 2.20 -4.63 -1.05
C CYS A 13 1.14 -5.72 -0.82
N GLY A 14 1.58 -6.95 -0.58
CA GLY A 14 0.70 -8.09 -0.30
C GLY A 14 0.01 -7.99 1.06
N GLY A 15 -1.32 -8.05 1.06
CA GLY A 15 -2.14 -8.00 2.29
C GLY A 15 -2.14 -9.28 3.13
N ASN A 16 -1.54 -10.38 2.67
CA ASN A 16 -1.40 -11.63 3.42
C ASN A 16 -0.48 -11.52 4.65
N SER A 17 0.27 -10.43 4.78
CA SER A 17 1.10 -10.14 5.96
C SER A 17 0.31 -9.52 7.12
N LEU A 18 -0.93 -9.10 6.86
CA LEU A 18 -1.76 -8.41 7.84
C LEU A 18 -2.26 -9.36 8.92
N SER A 19 -2.39 -8.83 10.13
CA SER A 19 -3.04 -9.51 11.24
C SER A 19 -4.48 -9.88 10.89
N GLY A 20 -4.84 -11.13 11.19
CA GLY A 20 -6.17 -11.68 10.90
C GLY A 20 -6.43 -11.98 9.43
N ASP A 21 -5.37 -12.16 8.62
CA ASP A 21 -5.50 -12.78 7.31
C ASP A 21 -5.92 -14.26 7.44
N GLN A 22 -6.68 -14.78 6.48
CA GLN A 22 -7.19 -16.15 6.55
C GLN A 22 -6.11 -17.21 6.31
N LEU A 23 -5.05 -16.88 5.54
CA LEU A 23 -3.96 -17.81 5.23
C LEU A 23 -2.61 -17.35 5.78
N GLY A 24 -2.43 -16.05 5.99
CA GLY A 24 -1.25 -15.48 6.60
C GLY A 24 -1.20 -15.66 8.12
N SER A 25 -0.06 -16.11 8.63
CA SER A 25 0.17 -16.25 10.09
C SER A 25 0.90 -15.05 10.71
N PHE A 26 1.02 -13.94 9.97
CA PHE A 26 1.70 -12.74 10.44
C PHE A 26 0.76 -11.86 11.28
N ASN A 27 1.35 -11.05 12.16
CA ASN A 27 0.63 -10.14 13.04
C ASN A 27 1.03 -8.67 12.78
N VAL A 28 1.10 -8.28 11.50
CA VAL A 28 1.44 -6.91 11.11
C VAL A 28 0.17 -6.07 11.09
N SER A 29 0.21 -4.91 11.74
CA SER A 29 -0.88 -3.94 11.68
C SER A 29 -0.85 -3.15 10.37
N MET A 30 -1.97 -2.57 9.99
CA MET A 30 -2.06 -1.66 8.83
C MET A 30 -1.00 -0.53 8.89
N ILE A 31 -0.79 0.05 10.08
CA ILE A 31 0.21 1.12 10.29
C ILE A 31 1.63 0.57 10.13
N GLY A 32 1.87 -0.66 10.61
CA GLY A 32 3.15 -1.35 10.41
C GLY A 32 3.44 -1.60 8.93
N HIS A 33 2.44 -2.04 8.17
CA HIS A 33 2.55 -2.25 6.73
C HIS A 33 2.88 -0.94 5.98
N ALA A 34 2.17 0.14 6.30
CA ALA A 34 2.42 1.46 5.71
C ALA A 34 3.78 2.06 6.10
N SER A 35 4.35 1.66 7.23
CA SER A 35 5.70 2.09 7.62
C SER A 35 6.75 1.61 6.61
N CYS A 36 6.55 0.45 5.98
CA CYS A 36 7.43 -0.02 4.90
C CYS A 36 7.35 0.88 3.66
N VAL A 37 6.13 1.32 3.29
CA VAL A 37 5.91 2.26 2.18
C VAL A 37 6.59 3.60 2.48
N LYS A 38 6.41 4.13 3.69
CA LYS A 38 7.07 5.37 4.13
C LYS A 38 8.59 5.24 4.08
N PHE A 39 9.14 4.13 4.55
CA PHE A 39 10.58 3.88 4.51
C PHE A 39 11.15 3.86 3.08
N ILE A 40 10.49 3.16 2.15
CA ILE A 40 10.92 3.11 0.75
C ILE A 40 10.84 4.49 0.08
N ARG A 41 9.81 5.27 0.42
CA ARG A 41 9.65 6.64 -0.10
C ARG A 41 10.79 7.58 0.32
N LEU A 42 11.41 7.38 1.47
CA LEU A 42 12.53 8.21 1.94
C LEU A 42 13.75 8.18 0.99
N PHE A 43 13.86 7.16 0.14
CA PHE A 43 14.95 7.08 -0.84
C PHE A 43 14.78 8.05 -2.03
N GLY A 44 13.61 8.67 -2.21
CA GLY A 44 13.38 9.65 -3.28
C GLY A 44 13.47 9.09 -4.70
N LEU A 45 13.40 7.77 -4.86
CA LEU A 45 13.44 7.09 -6.15
C LEU A 45 12.03 6.89 -6.72
N PRO A 46 11.90 6.80 -8.06
CA PRO A 46 10.66 6.38 -8.71
C PRO A 46 10.14 5.08 -8.10
N LEU A 47 8.92 5.12 -7.56
CA LEU A 47 8.32 4.02 -6.82
C LEU A 47 7.01 3.58 -7.50
N LEU A 48 6.97 2.32 -7.95
CA LEU A 48 5.75 1.65 -8.39
C LEU A 48 5.26 0.72 -7.29
N MET A 49 4.05 0.94 -6.81
CA MET A 49 3.42 0.07 -5.81
C MET A 49 2.46 -0.90 -6.50
N LEU A 50 2.58 -2.18 -6.17
CA LEU A 50 1.71 -3.24 -6.67
C LEU A 50 0.89 -3.81 -5.51
N GLY A 51 -0.35 -4.21 -5.81
CA GLY A 51 -1.12 -5.05 -4.89
C GLY A 51 -0.52 -6.45 -4.79
N GLY A 52 -1.27 -7.38 -4.19
CA GLY A 52 -0.85 -8.76 -4.01
C GLY A 52 -1.94 -9.62 -3.40
N LYS A 53 -1.55 -10.81 -2.91
CA LYS A 53 -2.48 -11.71 -2.22
C LYS A 53 -2.90 -11.16 -0.87
N GLY A 54 -4.17 -11.36 -0.51
CA GLY A 54 -4.72 -11.12 0.81
C GLY A 54 -6.14 -11.68 0.87
N PHE A 55 -6.42 -12.48 1.88
CA PHE A 55 -7.60 -13.34 1.95
C PHE A 55 -8.68 -12.77 2.87
N THR A 56 -8.33 -11.82 3.73
CA THR A 56 -9.30 -10.98 4.45
C THR A 56 -9.54 -9.67 3.69
N ILE A 57 -10.39 -9.71 2.65
CA ILE A 57 -10.63 -8.59 1.70
C ILE A 57 -10.86 -7.24 2.41
N ARG A 58 -11.59 -7.23 3.53
CA ARG A 58 -11.88 -6.01 4.30
C ARG A 58 -10.63 -5.35 4.91
N ASN A 59 -9.66 -6.15 5.35
CA ASN A 59 -8.41 -5.64 5.91
C ASN A 59 -7.45 -5.22 4.79
N VAL A 60 -7.46 -5.98 3.69
CA VAL A 60 -6.66 -5.69 2.49
C VAL A 60 -7.07 -4.34 1.92
N SER A 61 -8.36 -4.12 1.65
CA SER A 61 -8.84 -2.86 1.06
C SER A 61 -8.52 -1.64 1.93
N ARG A 62 -8.68 -1.75 3.25
CA ARG A 62 -8.31 -0.70 4.20
C ARG A 62 -6.82 -0.39 4.17
N THR A 63 -5.99 -1.43 4.19
CA THR A 63 -4.53 -1.27 4.20
C THR A 63 -4.04 -0.62 2.94
N TRP A 64 -4.55 -1.08 1.81
CA TRP A 64 -4.25 -0.55 0.51
C TRP A 64 -4.65 0.91 0.33
N ALA A 65 -5.84 1.31 0.79
CA ALA A 65 -6.21 2.71 0.82
C ALA A 65 -5.27 3.54 1.70
N TYR A 66 -4.92 3.03 2.88
CA TYR A 66 -4.01 3.70 3.82
C TYR A 66 -2.58 3.83 3.28
N ASP A 67 -2.09 2.80 2.57
CA ASP A 67 -0.81 2.81 1.87
C ASP A 67 -0.81 3.83 0.73
N THR A 68 -1.90 3.94 -0.04
CA THR A 68 -2.07 4.97 -1.07
C THR A 68 -2.03 6.37 -0.48
N GLY A 69 -2.73 6.62 0.64
CA GLY A 69 -2.64 7.89 1.36
C GLY A 69 -1.21 8.18 1.80
N SER A 70 -0.53 7.19 2.38
CA SER A 70 0.87 7.30 2.80
C SER A 70 1.82 7.61 1.64
N ALA A 71 1.59 7.01 0.47
CA ALA A 71 2.34 7.28 -0.76
C ALA A 71 2.01 8.67 -1.35
N ALA A 72 0.79 9.17 -1.19
CA ALA A 72 0.39 10.51 -1.60
C ALA A 72 0.80 11.61 -0.60
N SER A 73 1.47 11.26 0.51
CA SER A 73 1.72 12.16 1.64
C SER A 73 0.44 12.79 2.23
N GLN A 74 -0.68 12.08 2.14
CA GLN A 74 -1.97 12.46 2.74
C GLN A 74 -2.32 11.48 3.86
N GLU A 75 -2.44 11.97 5.08
CA GLU A 75 -2.90 11.13 6.19
C GLU A 75 -4.40 10.90 6.08
N LEU A 76 -4.79 9.68 5.70
CA LEU A 76 -6.18 9.27 5.74
C LEU A 76 -6.59 9.02 7.19
N CYS A 77 -7.63 9.72 7.64
CA CYS A 77 -8.24 9.47 8.94
C CYS A 77 -8.73 8.01 9.02
N THR A 78 -8.38 7.35 10.12
CA THR A 78 -8.73 5.93 10.41
C THR A 78 -10.24 5.69 10.57
N GLY A 79 -11.06 6.76 10.59
CA GLY A 79 -12.52 6.72 10.70
C GLY A 79 -13.30 6.58 9.38
N LEU A 80 -12.66 6.24 8.26
CA LEU A 80 -13.34 6.10 6.97
C LEU A 80 -14.45 5.03 7.00
N HIS A 81 -15.66 5.44 6.62
CA HIS A 81 -16.85 4.58 6.59
C HIS A 81 -16.71 3.51 5.50
N GLN A 82 -16.85 2.26 5.93
CA GLN A 82 -16.48 1.04 5.19
C GLN A 82 -17.23 0.81 3.87
N SER A 83 -18.35 1.51 3.68
CA SER A 83 -19.24 1.40 2.51
C SER A 83 -18.71 2.08 1.25
N LEU A 84 -17.94 3.17 1.38
CA LEU A 84 -17.37 3.89 0.21
C LEU A 84 -16.14 3.17 -0.34
N LEU A 85 -15.44 2.42 0.51
CA LEU A 85 -14.17 1.74 0.19
C LEU A 85 -14.34 0.44 -0.62
N PHE A 86 -15.55 -0.12 -0.71
CA PHE A 86 -15.75 -1.39 -1.41
C PHE A 86 -16.02 -1.21 -2.91
N SER A 87 -16.78 -0.16 -3.30
CA SER A 87 -17.03 0.14 -4.73
C SER A 87 -15.91 0.98 -5.35
N ASP A 88 -15.43 2.02 -4.69
CA ASP A 88 -14.49 2.96 -5.31
C ASP A 88 -13.04 2.42 -5.31
N PHE A 89 -12.62 1.70 -4.27
CA PHE A 89 -11.22 1.24 -4.14
C PHE A 89 -10.91 -0.09 -4.83
N LEU A 90 -11.89 -0.97 -5.04
CA LEU A 90 -11.67 -2.16 -5.88
C LEU A 90 -11.37 -1.74 -7.33
N ILE A 91 -11.99 -0.66 -7.80
CA ILE A 91 -11.72 -0.04 -9.10
C ILE A 91 -10.41 0.75 -9.10
N CYS A 92 -10.10 1.51 -8.04
CA CYS A 92 -8.82 2.21 -7.94
C CYS A 92 -7.62 1.25 -7.90
N PHE A 93 -7.74 -0.01 -7.45
CA PHE A 93 -6.62 -0.96 -7.46
C PHE A 93 -6.38 -1.66 -8.80
N VAL A 94 -7.40 -1.77 -9.65
CA VAL A 94 -7.20 -2.18 -11.05
C VAL A 94 -6.51 -1.07 -11.85
N PHE A 95 -6.68 0.20 -11.44
CA PHE A 95 -6.21 1.37 -12.19
C PHE A 95 -5.15 2.25 -11.51
N CYS A 96 -4.70 1.95 -10.29
CA CYS A 96 -3.58 2.66 -9.67
C CYS A 96 -2.25 2.19 -10.28
N PHE A 97 -2.08 2.47 -11.57
CA PHE A 97 -0.87 3.13 -12.03
C PHE A 97 -0.77 4.43 -11.23
N PHE A 98 -0.18 4.35 -10.03
CA PHE A 98 0.34 5.55 -9.37
C PHE A 98 1.52 6.01 -10.21
N SER A 99 1.22 6.64 -11.34
CA SER A 99 2.08 7.64 -11.94
C SER A 99 2.00 8.84 -10.99
N CYS A 100 2.55 8.67 -9.79
CA CYS A 100 2.98 9.80 -8.99
C CYS A 100 3.92 10.55 -9.93
N ASN A 101 3.53 11.75 -10.36
CA ASN A 101 4.36 12.66 -11.13
C ASN A 101 5.62 12.98 -10.30
N ILE A 102 6.60 12.08 -10.38
CA ILE A 102 8.03 12.29 -10.20
C ILE A 102 8.73 12.19 -11.56
N PHE A 103 7.97 11.99 -12.64
CA PHE A 103 8.40 12.17 -14.02
C PHE A 103 7.42 13.08 -14.77
N LEU A 104 7.54 14.39 -14.56
CA LEU A 104 7.75 15.43 -15.58
C LEU A 104 7.84 16.81 -14.92
#